data_AF-A0A4Q3S7R5-F1
#
_entry.id   AF-A0A4Q3S7R5-F1
#
_cell.length_a   1.000
_cell.length_b   1.000
_cell.length_c   1.000
_cell.angle_alpha   90.00
_cell.angle_beta   90.00
_cell.angle_gamma   90.00
#
_symmetry.space_group_name_H-M   'P 1'
#
loop_
_entity.id
_entity.type
_entity.pdbx_description
1 polymer ?
#
loop_
_entity_poly.entity_id
_entity_poly.type
_entity_poly.pdbx_seq_one_letter_code
_entity_poly.pdbx_strand_id
1 'polypeptide(L)'
;MKASRSKYKRTALAGILFLPAILLLLLPSVEPGETPYWLLTIGRFHPVILHFPIVLIILALILELLHRRKLVKADYIITIVLWLAALSTIVAIASGFLLYSSGDYTGRLLQQHFWIGVITGACILVTVAFYFFSRTNPRLYPVYFGALLIANGAVAYTSHLGGSLTHGEEYLTEYIPLIVSKTVVEAKPESEMLLYEDMIYPVFETKCLSCHNESRAKGEFAMNSFQNMLLRLEKLQSLTCAK
;
A
#
# COMPACT_ATOMS: atom_id res chain seq x y z
N MET A 1 45.05 8.30 1.47
CA MET A 1 44.14 8.87 0.43
C MET A 1 42.95 7.96 0.02
N LYS A 2 43.08 6.62 -0.12
CA LYS A 2 41.97 5.73 -0.53
C LYS A 2 40.74 5.72 0.42
N ALA A 3 40.95 5.80 1.74
CA ALA A 3 39.86 5.75 2.74
C ALA A 3 38.94 6.99 2.71
N SER A 4 39.50 8.19 2.52
CA SER A 4 38.73 9.45 2.38
C SER A 4 37.87 9.45 1.11
N ARG A 5 38.41 8.96 0.00
CA ARG A 5 37.70 8.86 -1.30
C ARG A 5 36.51 7.88 -1.24
N SER A 6 36.63 6.80 -0.47
CA SER A 6 35.56 5.82 -0.21
C SER A 6 34.40 6.42 0.60
N LYS A 7 34.73 7.19 1.64
CA LYS A 7 33.76 7.87 2.51
C LYS A 7 32.91 8.88 1.72
N TYR A 8 33.55 9.69 0.87
CA TYR A 8 32.88 10.69 0.02
C TYR A 8 31.96 10.06 -1.03
N LYS A 9 32.35 8.93 -1.62
CA LYS A 9 31.50 8.18 -2.56
C LYS A 9 30.22 7.64 -1.91
N ARG A 10 30.30 7.14 -0.67
CA ARG A 10 29.14 6.62 0.08
C ARG A 10 28.15 7.71 0.47
N THR A 11 28.63 8.89 0.87
CA THR A 11 27.78 10.03 1.18
C THR A 11 27.15 10.65 -0.08
N ALA A 12 27.88 10.68 -1.20
CA ALA A 12 27.33 11.11 -2.47
C ALA A 12 26.21 10.16 -2.95
N LEU A 13 26.41 8.83 -2.81
CA LEU A 13 25.38 7.83 -3.12
C LEU A 13 24.13 7.97 -2.23
N ALA A 14 24.30 8.31 -0.95
CA ALA A 14 23.20 8.57 -0.03
C ALA A 14 22.41 9.83 -0.42
N GLY A 15 23.11 10.89 -0.86
CA GLY A 15 22.49 12.14 -1.33
C GLY A 15 21.58 11.93 -2.55
N ILE A 16 21.95 11.00 -3.44
CA ILE A 16 21.18 10.67 -4.66
C ILE A 16 19.80 10.10 -4.32
N LEU A 17 19.60 9.46 -3.16
CA LEU A 17 18.32 8.86 -2.77
C LEU A 17 17.27 9.89 -2.30
N PHE A 18 17.66 11.10 -1.92
CA PHE A 18 16.71 12.14 -1.53
C PHE A 18 15.96 12.75 -2.72
N LEU A 19 16.62 12.85 -3.87
CA LEU A 19 16.01 13.39 -5.08
C LEU A 19 14.77 12.57 -5.55
N PRO A 20 14.86 11.23 -5.72
CA PRO A 20 13.68 10.43 -6.03
C PRO A 20 12.67 10.45 -4.87
N ALA A 21 13.09 10.50 -3.61
CA ALA A 21 12.15 10.60 -2.49
C ALA A 21 11.27 11.87 -2.56
N ILE A 22 11.88 13.02 -2.88
CA ILE A 22 11.16 14.29 -3.08
C ILE A 22 10.29 14.22 -4.33
N LEU A 23 10.82 13.69 -5.44
CA LEU A 23 10.07 13.55 -6.69
C LEU A 23 8.83 12.68 -6.51
N LEU A 24 8.93 11.58 -5.76
CA LEU A 24 7.80 10.71 -5.44
C LEU A 24 6.69 11.49 -4.73
N LEU A 25 7.01 12.36 -3.76
CA LEU A 25 6.02 13.16 -3.03
C LEU A 25 5.23 14.14 -3.92
N LEU A 26 5.71 14.42 -5.13
CA LEU A 26 5.00 15.25 -6.11
C LEU A 26 4.04 14.43 -6.99
N LEU A 27 4.15 13.09 -7.02
CA LEU A 27 3.31 12.22 -7.85
C LEU A 27 1.81 12.36 -7.58
N PRO A 28 1.32 12.49 -6.34
CA PRO A 28 -0.11 12.63 -6.10
C PRO A 28 -0.75 13.87 -6.74
N SER A 29 0.05 14.89 -7.06
CA SER A 29 -0.40 16.09 -7.77
C SER A 29 -0.49 15.90 -9.29
N VAL A 30 -0.06 14.74 -9.81
CA VAL A 30 -0.07 14.42 -11.23
C VAL A 30 -1.36 13.67 -11.55
N GLU A 31 -2.23 14.29 -12.34
CA GLU A 31 -3.40 13.61 -12.89
C GLU A 31 -2.98 12.66 -14.01
N PRO A 32 -3.43 11.39 -14.01
CA PRO A 32 -3.09 10.45 -15.05
C PRO A 32 -3.78 10.84 -16.36
N GLY A 33 -2.99 10.98 -17.42
CA GLY A 33 -3.51 11.17 -18.78
C GLY A 33 -3.92 9.85 -19.45
N GLU A 34 -4.22 9.90 -20.75
CA GLU A 34 -4.52 8.71 -21.55
C GLU A 34 -3.34 7.73 -21.53
N THR A 35 -3.56 6.56 -20.93
CA THR A 35 -2.51 5.54 -20.75
C THR A 35 -2.74 4.35 -21.69
N PRO A 36 -1.75 4.01 -22.55
CA PRO A 36 -1.83 2.84 -23.43
C PRO A 36 -2.14 1.52 -22.70
N TYR A 37 -2.92 0.64 -23.33
CA TYR A 37 -3.36 -0.64 -22.72
C TYR A 37 -2.22 -1.56 -22.25
N TRP A 38 -1.07 -1.56 -22.93
CA TRP A 38 0.07 -2.37 -22.51
C TRP A 38 0.71 -1.86 -21.20
N LEU A 39 0.69 -0.54 -20.96
CA LEU A 39 1.13 0.06 -19.70
C LEU A 39 0.14 -0.25 -18.56
N LEU A 40 -1.16 -0.19 -18.83
CA LEU A 40 -2.18 -0.61 -17.87
C LEU A 40 -2.02 -2.10 -17.48
N THR A 41 -1.64 -2.94 -18.45
CA THR A 41 -1.34 -4.35 -18.21
C THR A 41 -0.14 -4.51 -17.27
N ILE A 42 0.92 -3.70 -17.44
CA ILE A 42 2.05 -3.66 -16.50
C ILE A 42 1.59 -3.20 -15.12
N GLY A 43 0.70 -2.20 -15.04
CA GLY A 43 0.11 -1.74 -13.78
C GLY A 43 -0.59 -2.84 -13.00
N ARG A 44 -1.26 -3.78 -13.68
CA ARG A 44 -1.91 -4.94 -13.02
C ARG A 44 -0.95 -5.89 -12.30
N PHE A 45 0.36 -5.81 -12.55
CA PHE A 45 1.37 -6.53 -11.77
C PHE A 45 1.75 -5.84 -10.46
N HIS A 46 1.22 -4.64 -10.18
CA HIS A 46 1.49 -3.93 -8.92
C HIS A 46 1.30 -4.80 -7.67
N PRO A 47 0.22 -5.61 -7.52
CA PRO A 47 0.08 -6.54 -6.40
C PRO A 47 1.23 -7.54 -6.26
N VAL A 48 1.86 -7.98 -7.35
CA VAL A 48 3.02 -8.88 -7.27
C VAL A 48 4.29 -8.09 -6.95
N ILE A 49 4.49 -6.95 -7.60
CA ILE A 49 5.68 -6.10 -7.45
C ILE A 49 5.78 -5.51 -6.04
N LEU A 50 4.65 -5.17 -5.40
CA LEU A 50 4.64 -4.60 -4.05
C LEU A 50 5.15 -5.56 -2.97
N HIS A 51 5.12 -6.88 -3.19
CA HIS A 51 5.61 -7.84 -2.20
C HIS A 51 7.12 -7.72 -1.99
N PHE A 52 7.88 -7.30 -3.01
CA PHE A 52 9.33 -7.16 -2.92
C PHE A 52 9.77 -6.11 -1.90
N PRO A 53 9.37 -4.82 -2.00
CA PRO A 53 9.78 -3.83 -1.00
C PRO A 53 9.26 -4.15 0.40
N ILE A 54 8.06 -4.73 0.51
CA ILE A 54 7.48 -5.13 1.81
C ILE A 54 8.37 -6.18 2.49
N VAL A 55 8.64 -7.29 1.81
CA VAL A 55 9.44 -8.39 2.37
C VAL A 55 10.87 -7.93 2.67
N LEU A 56 11.46 -7.12 1.78
CA LEU A 56 12.84 -6.66 1.95
C LEU A 56 13.01 -5.69 3.14
N ILE A 57 12.04 -4.82 3.41
CA ILE A 57 12.10 -3.90 4.56
C ILE A 57 11.89 -4.62 5.89
N ILE A 58 11.01 -5.63 5.92
CA ILE A 58 10.83 -6.52 7.08
C ILE A 58 12.12 -7.33 7.31
N LEU A 59 12.68 -7.91 6.25
CA LEU A 59 13.92 -8.67 6.32
C LEU A 59 15.09 -7.80 6.80
N ALA A 60 15.19 -6.56 6.31
CA ALA A 60 16.22 -5.62 6.77
C ALA A 60 16.13 -5.38 8.28
N LEU A 61 14.93 -5.19 8.84
CA LEU A 61 14.73 -5.01 10.28
C LEU A 61 15.13 -6.27 11.06
N ILE A 62 14.74 -7.45 10.60
CA ILE A 62 15.12 -8.73 11.24
C ILE A 62 16.65 -8.87 11.24
N LEU A 63 17.30 -8.68 10.10
CA LEU A 63 18.76 -8.78 10.00
C LEU A 63 19.48 -7.75 10.87
N GLU A 64 18.97 -6.52 10.93
CA GLU A 64 19.53 -5.45 11.79
C GLU A 64 19.41 -5.82 13.28
N LEU A 65 18.28 -6.38 13.70
CA LEU A 65 18.07 -6.86 15.07
C LEU A 65 19.02 -8.03 15.42
N LEU A 66 19.14 -9.02 14.53
CA LEU A 66 20.05 -10.15 14.73
C LEU A 66 21.51 -9.71 14.75
N HIS A 67 21.89 -8.76 13.88
CA HIS A 67 23.22 -8.18 13.84
C HIS A 67 23.54 -7.41 15.12
N ARG A 68 22.62 -6.58 15.60
CA ARG A 68 22.75 -5.82 16.86
C ARG A 68 22.88 -6.74 18.07
N ARG A 69 22.18 -7.88 18.08
CA ARG A 69 22.32 -8.93 19.11
C ARG A 69 23.58 -9.80 18.94
N LYS A 70 24.42 -9.51 17.95
CA LYS A 70 25.64 -10.27 17.61
C LYS A 70 25.38 -11.74 17.28
N LEU A 71 24.16 -12.09 16.89
CA LEU A 71 23.78 -13.46 16.49
C LEU A 71 24.29 -13.77 15.07
N VAL A 72 24.40 -12.74 14.22
CA VAL A 72 24.90 -12.86 12.83
C VAL A 72 25.76 -11.66 12.46
N LYS A 73 26.72 -11.86 11.55
CA LYS A 73 27.46 -10.78 10.88
C LYS A 73 26.84 -10.54 9.50
N ALA A 74 25.95 -9.57 9.39
CA ALA A 74 25.11 -9.38 8.21
C ALA A 74 25.29 -8.02 7.51
N ASP A 75 26.32 -7.24 7.82
CA ASP A 75 26.55 -5.89 7.27
C ASP A 75 26.37 -5.81 5.74
N TYR A 76 27.00 -6.74 5.02
CA TYR A 76 26.97 -6.78 3.56
C TYR A 76 25.58 -7.19 3.02
N ILE A 77 24.92 -8.14 3.69
CA ILE A 77 23.58 -8.61 3.32
C ILE A 77 22.56 -7.48 3.54
N ILE A 78 22.62 -6.79 4.68
CA ILE A 78 21.75 -5.63 4.99
C ILE A 78 21.93 -4.54 3.92
N THR A 79 23.18 -4.27 3.50
CA THR A 79 23.45 -3.31 2.42
C THR A 79 22.73 -3.71 1.11
N ILE A 80 22.80 -4.98 0.70
CA ILE A 80 22.14 -5.47 -0.52
C ILE A 80 20.63 -5.40 -0.38
N VAL A 81 20.09 -5.88 0.74
CA VAL A 81 18.63 -5.91 1.00
C VAL A 81 18.04 -4.51 0.95
N LEU A 82 18.68 -3.52 1.58
CA LEU A 82 18.22 -2.13 1.56
C LEU A 82 18.30 -1.51 0.15
N TRP A 83 19.32 -1.83 -0.64
CA TRP A 83 19.38 -1.38 -2.05
C TRP A 83 18.26 -1.98 -2.90
N LEU A 84 18.01 -3.27 -2.77
CA LEU A 84 16.92 -3.95 -3.48
C LEU A 84 15.56 -3.42 -3.02
N ALA A 85 15.40 -3.10 -1.73
CA ALA A 85 14.19 -2.47 -1.21
C ALA A 85 13.98 -1.09 -1.85
N ALA A 86 15.01 -0.24 -1.90
CA ALA A 86 14.92 1.07 -2.54
C ALA A 86 14.53 0.98 -4.02
N LEU A 87 15.17 0.09 -4.79
CA LEU A 87 14.87 -0.09 -6.20
C LEU A 87 13.46 -0.62 -6.43
N SER A 88 13.08 -1.68 -5.71
CA SER A 88 11.76 -2.30 -5.85
C SER A 88 10.63 -1.38 -5.38
N THR A 89 10.84 -0.50 -4.40
CA THR A 89 9.90 0.55 -3.99
C THR A 89 9.58 1.51 -5.13
N ILE A 90 10.60 1.95 -5.88
CA ILE A 90 10.39 2.85 -7.03
C ILE A 90 9.53 2.15 -8.10
N VAL A 91 9.84 0.88 -8.40
CA VAL A 91 9.07 0.08 -9.37
C VAL A 91 7.66 -0.20 -8.86
N ALA A 92 7.46 -0.42 -7.56
CA ALA A 92 6.15 -0.62 -6.95
C ALA A 92 5.29 0.63 -7.06
N ILE A 93 5.83 1.82 -6.78
CA ILE A 93 5.08 3.07 -6.91
C ILE A 93 4.77 3.36 -8.39
N ALA A 94 5.74 3.16 -9.29
CA ALA A 94 5.52 3.36 -10.73
C ALA A 94 4.41 2.43 -11.25
N SER A 95 4.46 1.13 -10.95
CA SER A 95 3.39 0.19 -11.32
C SER A 95 2.06 0.51 -10.64
N GLY A 96 2.06 0.99 -9.40
CA GLY A 96 0.86 1.43 -8.68
C GLY A 96 0.22 2.66 -9.34
N PHE A 97 1.01 3.61 -9.81
CA PHE A 97 0.53 4.77 -10.57
C PHE A 97 -0.05 4.36 -11.94
N LEU A 98 0.56 3.39 -12.63
CA LEU A 98 -0.02 2.83 -13.85
C LEU A 98 -1.35 2.12 -13.58
N LEU A 99 -1.48 1.42 -12.45
CA LEU A 99 -2.74 0.81 -12.04
C LEU A 99 -3.79 1.87 -11.69
N TYR A 100 -3.41 2.93 -10.98
CA TYR A 100 -4.26 4.08 -10.68
C TYR A 100 -4.83 4.71 -11.96
N SER A 101 -4.00 4.81 -13.01
CA SER A 101 -4.38 5.34 -14.32
C SER A 101 -5.43 4.52 -15.07
N SER A 102 -5.71 3.28 -14.63
CA SER A 102 -6.77 2.46 -15.24
C SER A 102 -8.19 2.93 -14.89
N GLY A 103 -8.36 3.68 -13.80
CA GLY A 103 -9.67 4.03 -13.27
C GLY A 103 -10.45 2.86 -12.66
N ASP A 104 -9.85 1.67 -12.53
CA ASP A 104 -10.51 0.48 -11.95
C ASP A 104 -10.84 0.67 -10.45
N TYR A 105 -10.16 1.59 -9.77
CA TYR A 105 -10.38 1.96 -8.38
C TYR A 105 -10.67 3.46 -8.29
N THR A 106 -11.52 3.86 -7.35
CA THR A 106 -11.91 5.26 -7.13
C THR A 106 -12.16 5.55 -5.66
N GLY A 107 -12.45 6.81 -5.32
CA GLY A 107 -12.93 7.19 -3.99
C GLY A 107 -11.83 7.52 -2.97
N ARG A 108 -12.27 7.79 -1.74
CA ARG A 108 -11.41 8.30 -0.66
C ARG A 108 -10.34 7.30 -0.22
N LEU A 109 -10.68 6.02 -0.11
CA LEU A 109 -9.76 4.98 0.33
C LEU A 109 -8.58 4.83 -0.65
N LEU A 110 -8.85 4.94 -1.95
CA LEU A 110 -7.79 4.93 -2.97
C LEU A 110 -6.85 6.11 -2.81
N GLN A 111 -7.39 7.32 -2.63
CA GLN A 111 -6.57 8.52 -2.45
C GLN A 111 -5.70 8.40 -1.19
N GLN A 112 -6.26 7.90 -0.09
CA GLN A 112 -5.49 7.64 1.12
C GLN A 112 -4.37 6.62 0.87
N HIS A 113 -4.68 5.49 0.24
CA HIS A 113 -3.68 4.47 -0.08
C HIS A 113 -2.58 5.03 -0.99
N PHE A 114 -2.92 5.84 -1.99
CA PHE A 114 -1.95 6.42 -2.91
C PHE A 114 -1.00 7.40 -2.21
N TRP A 115 -1.54 8.35 -1.43
CA TRP A 115 -0.74 9.30 -0.65
C TRP A 115 0.17 8.58 0.35
N ILE A 116 -0.38 7.66 1.13
CA ILE A 116 0.36 6.94 2.16
C ILE A 116 1.39 5.99 1.53
N GLY A 117 1.09 5.39 0.37
CA GLY A 117 2.02 4.56 -0.38
C GLY A 117 3.24 5.33 -0.88
N VAL A 118 3.02 6.53 -1.43
CA VAL A 118 4.09 7.43 -1.85
C VAL A 118 4.93 7.91 -0.66
N ILE A 119 4.29 8.32 0.44
CA ILE A 119 4.98 8.71 1.69
C ILE A 119 5.81 7.56 2.24
N THR A 120 5.28 6.33 2.23
CA THR A 120 5.99 5.13 2.67
C THR A 120 7.20 4.85 1.79
N GLY A 121 7.07 5.00 0.46
CA GLY A 121 8.22 4.85 -0.43
C GLY A 121 9.30 5.90 -0.20
N ALA A 122 8.91 7.16 -0.01
CA ALA A 122 9.85 8.23 0.35
C ALA A 122 10.54 7.93 1.70
N CYS A 123 9.79 7.45 2.69
CA CYS A 123 10.32 7.01 3.99
C CYS A 123 11.35 5.88 3.86
N ILE A 124 11.09 4.90 2.99
CA ILE A 124 12.03 3.82 2.67
C ILE A 124 13.33 4.40 2.07
N LEU A 125 13.23 5.26 1.05
CA LEU A 125 14.42 5.85 0.41
C LEU A 125 15.25 6.68 1.40
N VAL A 126 14.60 7.47 2.26
CA VAL A 126 15.24 8.23 3.34
C VAL A 126 15.91 7.29 4.35
N THR A 127 15.26 6.18 4.73
CA THR A 127 15.85 5.15 5.60
C THR A 127 17.13 4.57 5.00
N VAL A 128 17.12 4.24 3.71
CA VAL A 128 18.32 3.75 3.01
C VAL A 128 19.41 4.81 2.94
N ALA A 129 19.07 6.09 2.75
CA ALA A 129 20.04 7.18 2.78
C ALA A 129 20.70 7.32 4.18
N PHE A 130 19.89 7.29 5.25
CA PHE A 130 20.40 7.34 6.63
C PHE A 130 21.24 6.11 6.99
N TYR A 131 20.96 4.93 6.42
CA TYR A 131 21.84 3.77 6.54
C TYR A 131 23.27 4.11 6.07
N PHE A 132 23.43 4.64 4.85
CA PHE A 132 24.75 5.00 4.33
C PHE A 132 25.43 6.14 5.10
N PHE A 133 24.66 7.11 5.58
CA PHE A 133 25.21 8.15 6.46
C PHE A 133 25.68 7.57 7.80
N SER A 134 24.96 6.60 8.39
CA SER A 134 25.37 5.97 9.64
C SER A 134 26.68 5.17 9.51
N ARG A 135 26.96 4.58 8.34
CA ARG A 135 28.25 3.92 8.04
C ARG A 135 29.44 4.88 8.00
N THR A 136 29.17 6.17 7.86
CA THR A 136 30.15 7.26 7.74
C THR A 136 30.29 8.03 9.06
N ASN A 137 29.17 8.22 9.74
CA ASN A 137 29.03 8.90 11.02
C ASN A 137 28.16 8.04 11.95
N PRO A 138 28.78 7.27 12.88
CA PRO A 138 28.06 6.37 13.78
C PRO A 138 27.00 7.06 14.66
N ARG A 139 27.09 8.38 14.87
CA ARG A 139 26.08 9.15 15.61
C ARG A 139 24.69 9.13 14.94
N LEU A 140 24.62 8.85 13.64
CA LEU A 140 23.38 8.76 12.88
C LEU A 140 22.75 7.36 12.91
N TYR A 141 23.40 6.37 13.53
CA TYR A 141 22.85 5.02 13.63
C TYR A 141 21.48 4.96 14.33
N PRO A 142 21.23 5.66 15.46
CA PRO A 142 19.90 5.68 16.08
C PRO A 142 18.83 6.28 15.17
N VAL A 143 19.19 7.29 14.35
CA VAL A 143 18.28 7.91 13.38
C VAL A 143 17.91 6.91 12.28
N TYR A 144 18.89 6.21 11.73
CA TYR A 144 18.66 5.11 10.77
C TYR A 144 17.76 4.03 11.36
N PHE A 145 18.07 3.55 12.57
CA PHE A 145 17.31 2.48 13.20
C PHE A 145 15.86 2.89 13.50
N GLY A 146 15.66 4.13 14.00
CA GLY A 146 14.32 4.70 14.17
C GLY A 146 13.56 4.84 12.85
N ALA A 147 14.22 5.31 11.80
CA ALA A 147 13.64 5.38 10.45
C ALA A 147 13.25 4.00 9.91
N LEU A 148 14.05 2.96 10.16
CA LEU A 148 13.73 1.58 9.77
C LEU A 148 12.50 1.03 10.48
N LEU A 149 12.32 1.33 11.77
CA LEU A 149 11.12 0.97 12.52
C LEU A 149 9.89 1.70 11.97
N ILE A 150 10.01 3.01 11.72
CA ILE A 150 8.93 3.82 11.14
C ILE A 150 8.56 3.30 9.74
N ALA A 151 9.54 2.99 8.89
CA ALA A 151 9.32 2.45 7.56
C ALA A 151 8.56 1.11 7.60
N ASN A 152 8.89 0.21 8.54
CA ASN A 152 8.15 -1.04 8.73
C ASN A 152 6.70 -0.80 9.18
N GLY A 153 6.48 0.14 10.12
CA GLY A 153 5.13 0.52 10.53
C GLY A 153 4.31 1.15 9.39
N ALA A 154 4.95 2.02 8.60
CA ALA A 154 4.34 2.65 7.43
C ALA A 154 3.99 1.63 6.34
N VAL A 155 4.86 0.64 6.10
CA VAL A 155 4.59 -0.51 5.22
C VAL A 155 3.38 -1.30 5.71
N ALA A 156 3.30 -1.61 7.00
CA ALA A 156 2.15 -2.34 7.56
C ALA A 156 0.83 -1.57 7.36
N TYR A 157 0.83 -0.26 7.64
CA TYR A 157 -0.35 0.58 7.46
C TYR A 157 -0.74 0.74 5.98
N THR A 158 0.22 0.97 5.09
CA THR A 158 -0.04 1.03 3.63
C THR A 158 -0.61 -0.29 3.12
N SER A 159 -0.07 -1.42 3.59
CA SER A 159 -0.51 -2.76 3.22
C SER A 159 -1.94 -3.03 3.69
N HIS A 160 -2.31 -2.57 4.89
CA HIS A 160 -3.69 -2.63 5.38
C HIS A 160 -4.64 -1.90 4.42
N LEU A 161 -4.34 -0.66 4.05
CA LEU A 161 -5.17 0.11 3.11
C LEU A 161 -5.26 -0.55 1.72
N GLY A 162 -4.16 -1.13 1.23
CA GLY A 162 -4.15 -1.88 -0.04
C GLY A 162 -4.98 -3.17 0.01
N GLY A 163 -4.96 -3.85 1.15
CA GLY A 163 -5.84 -4.99 1.43
C GLY A 163 -7.31 -4.58 1.44
N SER A 164 -7.64 -3.48 2.12
CA SER A 164 -8.99 -2.94 2.18
C SER A 164 -9.55 -2.55 0.80
N LEU A 165 -8.71 -1.99 -0.07
CA LEU A 165 -9.11 -1.67 -1.47
C LEU A 165 -9.53 -2.91 -2.28
N THR A 166 -8.93 -4.07 -1.97
CA THR A 166 -9.11 -5.28 -2.77
C THR A 166 -10.12 -6.25 -2.19
N HIS A 167 -10.25 -6.29 -0.86
CA HIS A 167 -11.06 -7.27 -0.13
C HIS A 167 -12.19 -6.64 0.70
N GLY A 168 -12.29 -5.32 0.79
CA GLY A 168 -13.28 -4.61 1.63
C GLY A 168 -12.66 -4.03 2.90
N GLU A 169 -13.27 -2.96 3.45
CA GLU A 169 -12.69 -2.19 4.57
C GLU A 169 -12.50 -3.04 5.83
N GLU A 170 -13.43 -3.94 6.15
CA GLU A 170 -13.40 -4.76 7.36
C GLU A 170 -12.60 -6.06 7.23
N TYR A 171 -12.07 -6.42 6.06
CA TYR A 171 -11.53 -7.76 5.78
C TYR A 171 -10.49 -8.26 6.81
N LEU A 172 -9.54 -7.41 7.21
CA LEU A 172 -8.49 -7.79 8.17
C LEU A 172 -8.99 -7.84 9.62
N THR A 173 -10.09 -7.15 9.90
CA THR A 173 -10.65 -7.00 11.25
C THR A 173 -11.89 -7.85 11.50
N GLU A 174 -12.46 -8.47 10.46
CA GLU A 174 -13.70 -9.25 10.48
C GLU A 174 -13.76 -10.25 11.66
N TYR A 175 -12.66 -10.95 11.91
CA TYR A 175 -12.59 -11.99 12.96
C TYR A 175 -12.08 -11.48 14.31
N ILE A 176 -11.57 -10.25 14.42
CA ILE A 176 -11.04 -9.70 15.68
C ILE A 176 -12.12 -9.66 16.78
N PRO A 177 -13.35 -9.18 16.51
CA PRO A 177 -14.43 -9.20 17.50
C PRO A 177 -14.68 -10.59 18.06
N LEU A 178 -14.70 -11.64 17.23
CA LEU A 178 -14.97 -13.03 17.66
C LEU A 178 -13.89 -13.60 18.60
N ILE A 179 -12.68 -13.04 18.57
CA ILE A 179 -11.55 -13.45 19.42
C ILE A 179 -11.56 -12.65 20.73
N VAL A 180 -11.84 -11.35 20.66
CA VAL A 180 -11.74 -10.43 21.82
C VAL A 180 -13.01 -10.45 22.65
N SER A 181 -14.17 -10.46 22.00
CA SER A 181 -15.46 -10.70 22.63
C SER A 181 -15.93 -12.08 22.20
N LYS A 182 -16.13 -12.99 23.16
CA LYS A 182 -16.80 -14.28 22.92
C LYS A 182 -18.31 -14.06 22.66
N THR A 183 -18.65 -13.01 21.94
CA THR A 183 -19.97 -12.71 21.40
C THR A 183 -20.18 -13.69 20.26
N VAL A 184 -20.85 -14.80 20.60
CA VAL A 184 -21.61 -15.55 19.60
C VAL A 184 -22.54 -14.51 18.98
N VAL A 185 -22.41 -14.28 17.67
CA VAL A 185 -23.42 -13.54 16.93
C VAL A 185 -24.70 -14.37 17.07
N GLU A 186 -25.55 -14.02 18.02
CA GLU A 186 -26.85 -14.67 18.17
C GLU A 186 -27.60 -14.45 16.86
N ALA A 187 -28.00 -15.55 16.23
CA ALA A 187 -28.82 -15.49 15.04
C ALA A 187 -30.10 -14.71 15.40
N LYS A 188 -30.34 -13.64 14.67
CA LYS A 188 -31.53 -12.81 14.82
C LYS A 188 -32.78 -13.70 14.64
N PRO A 189 -33.79 -13.60 15.52
CA PRO A 189 -35.00 -14.40 15.37
C PRO A 189 -35.66 -14.12 14.02
N GLU A 190 -36.30 -15.14 13.41
CA GLU A 190 -36.87 -15.05 12.06
C GLU A 190 -37.83 -13.87 11.90
N SER A 191 -38.59 -13.53 12.95
CA SER A 191 -39.53 -12.41 12.98
C SER A 191 -38.88 -11.03 12.86
N GLU A 192 -37.57 -10.93 13.11
CA GLU A 192 -36.83 -9.67 13.06
C GLU A 192 -35.86 -9.60 11.86
N MET A 193 -35.69 -10.69 11.11
CA MET A 193 -34.81 -10.71 9.94
C MET A 193 -35.30 -9.76 8.86
N LEU A 194 -34.40 -8.92 8.38
CA LEU A 194 -34.61 -8.02 7.25
C LEU A 194 -34.18 -8.72 5.97
N LEU A 195 -35.07 -8.71 4.96
CA LEU A 195 -34.81 -9.35 3.66
C LEU A 195 -33.50 -8.87 3.03
N TYR A 196 -33.23 -7.57 3.07
CA TYR A 196 -32.07 -7.00 2.42
C TYR A 196 -30.80 -7.29 3.24
N GLU A 197 -30.73 -6.82 4.48
CA GLU A 197 -29.53 -6.86 5.32
C GLU A 197 -29.14 -8.28 5.72
N ASP A 198 -30.12 -9.12 6.09
CA ASP A 198 -29.84 -10.42 6.69
C ASP A 198 -29.82 -11.57 5.65
N MET A 199 -30.44 -11.41 4.47
CA MET A 199 -30.48 -12.47 3.43
C MET A 199 -29.78 -12.10 2.12
N ILE A 200 -30.01 -10.89 1.58
CA ILE A 200 -29.49 -10.51 0.26
C ILE A 200 -28.05 -9.98 0.37
N TYR A 201 -27.77 -9.10 1.32
CA TYR A 201 -26.47 -8.46 1.47
C TYR A 201 -25.30 -9.46 1.67
N PRO A 202 -25.43 -10.55 2.47
CA PRO A 202 -24.37 -11.55 2.59
C PRO A 202 -24.01 -12.24 1.26
N VAL A 203 -25.01 -12.40 0.36
CA VAL A 203 -24.75 -12.91 -1.00
C VAL A 203 -23.94 -11.89 -1.80
N PHE A 204 -24.29 -10.60 -1.72
CA PHE A 204 -23.53 -9.56 -2.38
C PHE A 204 -22.10 -9.46 -1.85
N GLU A 205 -21.92 -9.50 -0.54
CA GLU A 205 -20.61 -9.47 0.09
C GLU A 205 -19.70 -10.59 -0.42
N THR A 206 -20.23 -11.82 -0.46
CA THR A 206 -19.44 -12.98 -0.87
C THR A 206 -19.26 -13.12 -2.39
N LYS A 207 -20.16 -12.58 -3.21
CA LYS A 207 -20.16 -12.81 -4.68
C LYS A 207 -19.92 -11.57 -5.53
N CYS A 208 -20.26 -10.39 -5.04
CA CYS A 208 -20.35 -9.17 -5.86
C CYS A 208 -19.41 -8.06 -5.38
N LEU A 209 -19.26 -7.85 -4.08
CA LEU A 209 -18.53 -6.70 -3.52
C LEU A 209 -17.02 -6.75 -3.77
N SER A 210 -16.45 -7.88 -4.22
CA SER A 210 -15.07 -7.93 -4.71
C SER A 210 -14.81 -7.01 -5.93
N CYS A 211 -15.87 -6.67 -6.68
CA CYS A 211 -15.81 -5.83 -7.88
C CYS A 211 -16.83 -4.68 -7.92
N HIS A 212 -17.84 -4.69 -7.04
CA HIS A 212 -18.92 -3.69 -6.98
C HIS A 212 -19.05 -3.07 -5.57
N ASN A 213 -17.96 -2.53 -5.05
CA ASN A 213 -17.93 -1.80 -3.78
C ASN A 213 -17.67 -0.30 -3.99
N GLU A 214 -17.60 0.47 -2.90
CA GLU A 214 -17.36 1.92 -2.93
C GLU A 214 -16.02 2.33 -3.57
N SER A 215 -14.97 1.54 -3.33
CA SER A 215 -13.62 1.82 -3.80
C SER A 215 -13.30 1.20 -5.16
N ARG A 216 -14.13 0.25 -5.61
CA ARG A 216 -14.00 -0.49 -6.84
C ARG A 216 -15.40 -0.78 -7.40
N ALA A 217 -15.85 0.05 -8.33
CA ALA A 217 -17.18 -0.01 -8.92
C ALA A 217 -17.10 -0.21 -10.44
N LYS A 218 -16.78 -1.43 -10.88
CA LYS A 218 -16.71 -1.73 -12.32
C LYS A 218 -18.05 -1.44 -13.00
N GLY A 219 -18.00 -0.74 -14.13
CA GLY A 219 -19.21 -0.31 -14.85
C GLY A 219 -20.01 0.80 -14.13
N GLU A 220 -19.35 1.55 -13.22
CA GLU A 220 -19.93 2.60 -12.39
C GLU A 220 -21.10 2.11 -11.52
N PHE A 221 -21.00 0.87 -11.03
CA PHE A 221 -22.04 0.26 -10.21
C PHE A 221 -21.48 -0.24 -8.88
N ALA A 222 -22.00 0.32 -7.79
CA ALA A 222 -21.67 -0.07 -6.43
C ALA A 222 -22.90 -0.73 -5.77
N MET A 223 -22.69 -1.90 -5.15
CA MET A 223 -23.73 -2.73 -4.51
C MET A 223 -23.59 -2.80 -2.99
N ASN A 224 -22.65 -2.05 -2.41
CA ASN A 224 -22.38 -2.09 -0.97
C ASN A 224 -23.48 -1.42 -0.13
N SER A 225 -24.48 -0.81 -0.76
CA SER A 225 -25.70 -0.36 -0.09
C SER A 225 -26.88 -0.38 -1.06
N PHE A 226 -28.09 -0.50 -0.52
CA PHE A 226 -29.30 -0.43 -1.32
C PHE A 226 -29.41 0.89 -2.08
N GLN A 227 -29.05 1.99 -1.41
CA GLN A 227 -29.05 3.33 -1.99
C GLN A 227 -28.07 3.46 -3.17
N ASN A 228 -26.87 2.90 -3.07
CA ASN A 228 -25.89 2.93 -4.16
C ASN A 228 -26.39 2.20 -5.41
N MET A 229 -27.16 1.12 -5.25
CA MET A 229 -27.77 0.43 -6.39
C MET A 229 -28.87 1.28 -7.05
N LEU A 230 -29.71 1.95 -6.26
CA LEU A 230 -30.75 2.83 -6.78
C LEU A 230 -30.18 4.03 -7.54
N LEU A 231 -29.11 4.66 -7.02
CA LEU A 231 -28.46 5.81 -7.65
C LEU A 231 -28.00 5.49 -9.08
N ARG A 232 -27.50 4.27 -9.34
CA ARG A 232 -27.13 3.87 -10.70
C ARG A 232 -28.35 3.72 -11.60
N LEU A 233 -29.44 3.15 -11.09
CA LEU A 233 -30.68 2.98 -11.85
C LEU A 233 -31.29 4.34 -12.23
N GLU A 234 -31.29 5.30 -11.31
CA GLU A 234 -31.72 6.68 -11.58
C GLU A 234 -30.82 7.37 -12.64
N LYS A 235 -29.50 7.19 -12.54
CA LYS A 235 -28.54 7.70 -13.54
C LYS A 235 -28.79 7.08 -14.92
N LEU A 236 -29.11 5.78 -15.00
CA LEU A 236 -29.44 5.12 -16.26
C LEU A 236 -30.79 5.61 -16.83
N GLN A 237 -31.80 5.78 -15.98
CA GLN A 237 -33.12 6.29 -16.40
C GLN A 237 -33.04 7.72 -16.96
N SER A 238 -32.27 8.61 -16.32
CA SER A 238 -32.06 9.98 -16.83
C SER A 238 -31.32 10.00 -18.18
N LEU A 239 -30.38 9.08 -18.42
CA LEU A 239 -29.72 8.94 -19.71
C LEU A 239 -30.64 8.40 -20.81
N THR A 240 -31.61 7.55 -20.47
CA THR A 240 -32.58 7.01 -21.44
C THR A 240 -33.72 7.97 -21.75
N CYS A 241 -34.13 8.84 -20.82
CA CYS A 241 -35.20 9.83 -21.03
C CYS A 241 -34.72 11.15 -21.65
N ALA A 242 -33.41 11.39 -21.69
CA ALA A 242 -32.81 12.58 -22.34
C ALA A 242 -32.56 12.39 -23.85
N LYS A 243 -32.97 11.25 -24.43
CA LYS A 243 -33.00 10.96 -25.87
C LYS A 243 -34.44 10.87 -26.34
#